data_AF-A0A7X9E0L5-F1
#
_entry.id   AF-A0A7X9E0L5-F1
#
_cell.length_a   1.000
_cell.length_b   1.000
_cell.length_c   1.000
_cell.angle_alpha   90.00
_cell.angle_beta   90.00
_cell.angle_gamma   90.00
#
_symmetry.space_group_name_H-M   'P 1'
#
loop_
_entity.id
_entity.type
_entity.pdbx_description
1 polymer ?
#
loop_
_entity_poly.entity_id
_entity_poly.type
_entity_poly.pdbx_seq_one_letter_code
_entity_poly.pdbx_strand_id
1 'polypeptide(L)'
;STEIGHFILPTAAIRGDGTSNDYFPPEVPALPSFKLHKFVSDKILRRKLEYRTGVIYTTNRRLWEWDNEFKKYLRKLGAIGIDMETATLFVVGYANQIARGALLLVSDLPMIPEGVKTEESDRIVTQKFLDLHLEIGIEAMTDVGSKGEQIKHFTY
;
A
#
# COMPACT_ATOMS: atom_id res chain seq x y z
N SER A 1 -0.13 16.81 2.53
CA SER A 1 -1.38 16.28 3.09
C SER A 1 -1.81 15.08 2.26
N THR A 2 -2.34 14.04 2.91
CA THR A 2 -2.97 12.90 2.24
C THR A 2 -4.47 13.09 2.36
N GLU A 3 -5.16 13.18 1.24
CA GLU A 3 -6.60 13.48 1.17
C GLU A 3 -7.32 12.24 0.65
N ILE A 4 -8.61 12.13 0.97
CA ILE A 4 -9.45 11.04 0.48
C ILE A 4 -9.46 11.08 -1.04
N GLY A 5 -9.24 9.91 -1.66
CA GLY A 5 -9.13 9.78 -3.12
C GLY A 5 -7.70 9.90 -3.67
N HIS A 6 -6.69 10.23 -2.84
CA HIS A 6 -5.30 10.12 -3.26
C HIS A 6 -4.80 8.68 -3.25
N PHE A 7 -3.96 8.35 -4.24
CA PHE A 7 -3.24 7.09 -4.28
C PHE A 7 -2.01 7.14 -3.37
N ILE A 8 -1.70 6.02 -2.74
CA ILE A 8 -0.43 5.77 -2.07
C ILE A 8 0.28 4.64 -2.79
N LEU A 9 1.56 4.88 -3.12
CA LEU A 9 2.48 3.88 -3.63
C LEU A 9 3.50 3.56 -2.51
N PRO A 10 3.30 2.49 -1.72
CA PRO A 10 4.08 2.25 -0.51
C PRO A 10 5.55 1.94 -0.80
N THR A 11 6.49 2.72 -0.26
CA THR A 11 7.93 2.44 -0.48
C THR A 11 8.43 1.30 0.40
N ALA A 12 7.78 1.08 1.54
CA ALA A 12 7.97 -0.04 2.44
C ALA A 12 6.70 -0.25 3.29
N ALA A 13 6.64 -1.37 4.00
CA ALA A 13 5.63 -1.60 5.01
C ALA A 13 6.25 -2.04 6.34
N ILE A 14 5.66 -1.57 7.44
CA ILE A 14 5.99 -1.99 8.80
C ILE A 14 5.21 -3.25 9.09
N ARG A 15 5.94 -4.26 9.58
CA ARG A 15 5.48 -5.62 9.83
C ARG A 15 4.79 -5.74 11.19
N GLY A 16 3.57 -5.20 11.31
CA GLY A 16 2.70 -5.35 12.48
C GLY A 16 1.68 -6.49 12.35
N ASP A 17 1.80 -7.32 11.32
CA ASP A 17 0.86 -8.38 10.93
C ASP A 17 1.11 -9.74 11.59
N GLY A 18 2.28 -9.94 12.21
CA GLY A 18 2.70 -11.23 12.78
C GLY A 18 3.06 -12.27 11.72
N THR A 19 2.21 -12.50 10.71
CA THR A 19 2.38 -13.51 9.65
C THR A 19 3.71 -13.38 8.93
N SER A 20 4.17 -12.14 8.68
CA SER A 20 5.44 -11.93 8.00
C SER A 20 6.65 -12.50 8.76
N ASN A 21 6.56 -12.62 10.09
CA ASN A 21 7.61 -13.16 10.96
C ASN A 21 7.84 -14.66 10.78
N ASP A 22 6.85 -15.39 10.27
CA ASP A 22 6.99 -16.82 9.97
C ASP A 22 7.82 -17.07 8.69
N TYR A 23 8.08 -16.05 7.89
CA TYR A 23 8.84 -16.15 6.63
C TYR A 23 10.27 -15.63 6.75
N PHE A 24 10.48 -14.51 7.47
CA PHE A 24 11.80 -13.90 7.64
C PHE A 24 11.96 -13.23 9.01
N PRO A 25 13.20 -13.09 9.52
CA PRO A 25 13.50 -12.28 10.70
C PRO A 25 13.02 -10.82 10.55
N PRO A 26 12.72 -10.11 11.66
CA PRO A 26 12.17 -8.74 11.63
C PRO A 26 13.12 -7.70 11.01
N GLU A 27 14.42 -7.99 10.93
CA GLU A 27 15.43 -7.17 10.26
C GLU A 27 15.22 -7.10 8.75
N VAL A 28 14.56 -8.11 8.16
CA VAL A 28 14.22 -8.13 6.73
C VAL A 28 13.01 -7.22 6.50
N PRO A 29 13.16 -6.08 5.79
CA PRO A 29 12.07 -5.15 5.59
C PRO A 29 11.04 -5.68 4.58
N ALA A 30 9.77 -5.32 4.78
CA ALA A 30 8.73 -5.58 3.80
C ALA A 30 8.82 -4.53 2.68
N LEU A 31 9.33 -4.93 1.51
CA LEU A 31 9.59 -4.04 0.38
C LEU A 31 8.86 -4.49 -0.89
N PRO A 32 8.36 -3.56 -1.72
CA PRO A 32 7.87 -3.87 -3.05
C PRO A 32 9.02 -4.14 -4.03
N SER A 33 8.68 -4.64 -5.22
CA SER A 33 9.55 -4.58 -6.38
C SER A 33 9.56 -3.16 -6.94
N PHE A 34 10.71 -2.49 -6.84
CA PHE A 34 10.91 -1.14 -7.35
C PHE A 34 10.39 -0.97 -8.78
N LYS A 35 10.61 -1.98 -9.62
CA LYS A 35 10.23 -1.98 -11.02
C LYS A 35 8.71 -1.93 -11.23
N LEU A 36 7.95 -2.76 -10.49
CA LEU A 36 6.48 -2.73 -10.58
C LEU A 36 5.95 -1.37 -10.16
N HIS A 37 6.51 -0.81 -9.08
CA HIS A 37 6.17 0.54 -8.64
C HIS A 37 6.51 1.63 -9.64
N LYS A 38 7.62 1.51 -10.37
CA LYS A 38 7.93 2.42 -11.48
C LYS A 38 6.85 2.36 -12.57
N PHE A 39 6.43 1.17 -13.00
CA PHE A 39 5.37 1.04 -14.01
C PHE A 39 4.05 1.64 -13.55
N VAL A 40 3.64 1.36 -12.31
CA VAL A 40 2.42 1.94 -11.73
C VAL A 40 2.52 3.46 -11.65
N SER A 41 3.64 4.00 -11.16
CA SER A 41 3.91 5.45 -11.12
C SER A 41 3.76 6.08 -12.50
N ASP A 42 4.36 5.49 -13.54
CA ASP A 42 4.29 6.01 -14.90
C ASP A 42 2.83 6.09 -15.41
N LYS A 43 1.96 5.13 -15.05
CA LYS A 43 0.54 5.18 -15.42
C LYS A 43 -0.21 6.30 -14.70
N ILE A 44 0.04 6.47 -13.40
CA ILE A 44 -0.58 7.54 -12.60
C ILE A 44 -0.18 8.92 -13.16
N LEU A 45 1.11 9.14 -13.42
CA LEU A 45 1.62 10.41 -13.94
C LEU A 45 1.11 10.73 -15.36
N ARG A 46 1.01 9.73 -16.24
CA ARG A 46 0.42 9.91 -17.59
C ARG A 46 -1.03 10.36 -17.55
N ARG A 47 -1.78 9.92 -16.53
CA ARG A 47 -3.16 10.33 -16.27
C ARG A 47 -3.24 11.69 -15.56
N LYS A 48 -2.10 12.37 -15.31
CA LYS A 48 -1.99 13.64 -14.59
C LYS A 48 -2.56 13.58 -13.17
N LEU A 49 -2.49 12.41 -12.56
CA LEU A 49 -2.93 12.18 -11.19
C LEU A 49 -1.74 12.31 -10.24
N GLU A 50 -2.03 12.69 -9.00
CA GLU A 50 -1.05 12.69 -7.92
C GLU A 50 -1.08 11.39 -7.13
N TYR A 51 0.07 11.03 -6.57
CA TYR A 51 0.17 9.98 -5.57
C TYR A 51 1.14 10.41 -4.45
N ARG A 52 1.10 9.69 -3.34
CA ARG A 52 2.02 9.84 -2.21
C ARG A 52 2.88 8.59 -2.08
N THR A 53 4.09 8.76 -1.56
CA THR A 53 5.02 7.68 -1.25
C THR A 53 5.41 7.74 0.20
N GLY A 54 5.59 6.57 0.82
CA GLY A 54 5.94 6.46 2.23
C GLY A 54 5.69 5.06 2.77
N VAL A 55 5.79 4.94 4.08
CA VAL A 55 5.69 3.66 4.79
C VAL A 55 4.27 3.42 5.25
N ILE A 56 3.77 2.20 5.03
CA ILE A 56 2.45 1.75 5.51
C ILE A 56 2.63 0.87 6.73
N TYR A 57 1.77 1.01 7.74
CA TYR A 57 1.72 0.09 8.86
C TYR A 57 0.69 -1.01 8.57
N THR A 58 1.11 -2.28 8.54
CA THR A 58 0.17 -3.39 8.35
C THR A 58 -0.17 -4.00 9.71
N THR A 59 -1.46 -4.19 10.01
CA THR A 59 -1.95 -4.71 11.31
C THR A 59 -3.10 -5.70 11.14
N ASN A 60 -3.29 -6.58 12.12
CA ASN A 60 -4.50 -7.41 12.21
C ASN A 60 -5.58 -6.80 13.12
N ARG A 61 -5.27 -5.72 13.83
CA ARG A 61 -6.20 -5.08 14.76
C ARG A 61 -7.08 -4.09 14.00
N ARG A 62 -8.33 -4.46 13.71
CA ARG A 62 -9.32 -3.58 13.05
C ARG A 62 -9.84 -2.46 13.95
N LEU A 63 -10.08 -2.75 15.24
CA LEU A 63 -10.55 -1.75 16.22
C LEU A 63 -9.36 -1.13 16.95
N TRP A 64 -8.82 -0.06 16.40
CA TRP A 64 -7.63 0.62 16.91
C TRP A 64 -7.83 2.14 17.05
N GLU A 65 -8.88 2.69 16.45
CA GLU A 65 -9.16 4.12 16.34
C GLU A 65 -9.48 4.78 17.68
N TRP A 66 -9.83 4.00 18.70
CA TRP A 66 -10.03 4.49 20.07
C TRP A 66 -8.72 4.57 20.88
N ASP A 67 -7.66 3.89 20.42
CA ASP A 67 -6.43 3.72 21.17
C ASP A 67 -5.44 4.85 20.89
N ASN A 68 -5.44 5.86 21.76
CA ASN A 68 -4.59 7.03 21.64
C ASN A 68 -3.09 6.71 21.73
N GLU A 69 -2.70 5.67 22.47
CA GLU A 69 -1.30 5.27 22.56
C GLU A 69 -0.84 4.61 21.27
N PHE A 70 -1.67 3.76 20.67
CA PHE A 70 -1.41 3.21 19.35
C PHE A 70 -1.34 4.30 18.28
N LYS A 71 -2.23 5.30 18.31
CA LYS A 71 -2.15 6.47 17.41
C LYS A 71 -0.84 7.25 17.57
N LYS A 72 -0.36 7.47 18.80
CA LYS A 72 0.94 8.10 19.05
C LYS A 72 2.09 7.25 18.50
N TYR A 73 2.00 5.94 18.67
CA TYR A 73 2.98 4.99 18.14
C TYR A 73 3.06 5.04 16.61
N LEU A 74 1.93 4.99 15.90
CA LEU A 74 1.88 5.13 14.44
C LEU A 74 2.53 6.44 13.96
N ARG A 75 2.27 7.57 14.63
CA ARG A 75 2.90 8.86 14.31
C ARG A 75 4.41 8.83 14.54
N LYS A 76 4.88 8.20 15.63
CA LYS A 76 6.31 8.04 15.93
C LYS A 76 7.03 7.25 14.83
N LEU A 77 6.37 6.26 14.23
CA LEU A 77 6.91 5.46 13.13
C LEU A 77 6.95 6.23 11.79
N GLY A 78 6.28 7.37 11.68
CA GLY A 78 6.17 8.11 10.42
C GLY A 78 5.35 7.38 9.35
N ALA A 79 4.46 6.46 9.76
CA ALA A 79 3.59 5.76 8.83
C ALA A 79 2.57 6.73 8.22
N ILE A 80 2.42 6.70 6.89
CA ILE A 80 1.51 7.60 6.16
C ILE A 80 0.13 6.97 5.92
N GLY A 81 -0.02 5.69 6.25
CA GLY A 81 -1.25 4.94 6.13
C GLY A 81 -1.18 3.65 6.94
N ILE A 82 -2.33 3.03 7.12
CA ILE A 82 -2.49 1.75 7.81
C ILE A 82 -3.34 0.83 6.95
N ASP A 83 -2.97 -0.43 6.87
CA ASP A 83 -3.71 -1.46 6.13
C ASP A 83 -3.60 -2.82 6.84
N MET A 84 -4.09 -3.89 6.21
CA MET A 84 -4.11 -5.22 6.81
C MET A 84 -3.35 -6.28 6.00
N GLU A 85 -2.77 -5.94 4.84
CA GLU A 85 -2.17 -6.95 3.94
C GLU A 85 -0.79 -6.59 3.36
N THR A 86 -0.42 -5.31 3.22
CA THR A 86 0.75 -4.87 2.42
C THR A 86 2.05 -5.51 2.90
N ALA A 87 2.34 -5.51 4.19
CA ALA A 87 3.56 -6.11 4.74
C ALA A 87 3.61 -7.63 4.48
N THR A 88 2.49 -8.32 4.68
CA THR A 88 2.39 -9.77 4.43
C THR A 88 2.67 -10.05 2.95
N LEU A 89 2.01 -9.35 2.04
CA LEU A 89 2.18 -9.54 0.60
C LEU A 89 3.61 -9.26 0.14
N PHE A 90 4.26 -8.24 0.70
CA PHE A 90 5.64 -7.89 0.35
C PHE A 90 6.63 -8.95 0.81
N VAL A 91 6.46 -9.44 2.04
CA VAL A 91 7.36 -10.44 2.65
C VAL A 91 7.15 -11.82 2.04
N VAL A 92 5.92 -12.28 1.88
CA VAL A 92 5.61 -13.59 1.28
C VAL A 92 5.97 -13.59 -0.21
N GLY A 93 5.71 -12.49 -0.92
CA GLY A 93 6.17 -12.33 -2.31
C GLY A 93 7.69 -12.38 -2.42
N TYR A 94 8.42 -11.75 -1.48
CA TYR A 94 9.88 -11.86 -1.44
C TYR A 94 10.36 -13.29 -1.17
N ALA A 95 9.75 -14.00 -0.21
CA ALA A 95 10.09 -15.38 0.13
C ALA A 95 9.93 -16.33 -1.07
N ASN A 96 8.92 -16.08 -1.91
CA ASN A 96 8.62 -16.89 -3.09
C ASN A 96 9.26 -16.37 -4.38
N GLN A 97 10.12 -15.35 -4.29
CA GLN A 97 10.76 -14.71 -5.46
C GLN A 97 9.75 -14.20 -6.51
N ILE A 98 8.57 -13.78 -6.04
CA ILE A 98 7.51 -13.22 -6.87
C ILE A 98 7.62 -11.70 -6.85
N ALA A 99 7.63 -11.08 -8.03
CA ALA A 99 7.53 -9.63 -8.12
C ALA A 99 6.17 -9.14 -7.60
N ARG A 100 6.23 -8.17 -6.69
CA ARG A 100 5.10 -7.70 -5.87
C ARG A 100 5.10 -6.18 -5.74
N GLY A 101 3.95 -5.59 -5.52
CA GLY A 101 3.78 -4.17 -5.25
C GLY A 101 2.35 -3.92 -4.82
N ALA A 102 2.10 -2.76 -4.21
CA ALA A 102 0.77 -2.32 -3.85
C ALA A 102 0.50 -0.93 -4.44
N LEU A 103 -0.74 -0.68 -4.82
CA LEU A 103 -1.31 0.64 -5.04
C LEU A 103 -2.49 0.74 -4.08
N LEU A 104 -2.44 1.68 -3.15
CA LEU A 104 -3.47 1.86 -2.14
C LEU A 104 -4.27 3.12 -2.46
N LEU A 105 -5.55 3.12 -2.11
CA LEU A 105 -6.42 4.27 -2.20
C LEU A 105 -6.76 4.74 -0.79
N VAL A 106 -6.59 6.03 -0.53
CA VAL A 106 -6.96 6.63 0.75
C VAL A 106 -8.48 6.71 0.82
N SER A 107 -9.08 5.80 1.59
CA SER A 107 -10.52 5.77 1.77
C SER A 107 -11.02 6.68 2.88
N ASP A 108 -10.18 6.94 3.89
CA ASP A 108 -10.56 7.62 5.12
C ASP A 108 -9.37 8.13 5.93
N LEU A 109 -9.64 8.99 6.91
CA LEU A 109 -8.63 9.68 7.71
C LEU A 109 -8.91 9.48 9.21
N PRO A 110 -8.68 8.26 9.76
CA PRO A 110 -9.03 7.86 11.14
C PRO A 110 -8.31 8.63 12.26
N MET A 111 -7.37 9.50 11.90
CA MET A 111 -6.65 10.38 12.82
C MET A 111 -7.37 11.71 13.08
N ILE A 112 -8.43 12.01 12.32
CA ILE A 112 -9.26 13.21 12.44
C ILE A 112 -10.65 12.77 12.95
N PRO A 113 -11.25 13.46 13.94
CA PRO A 113 -12.56 13.10 14.48
C PRO A 113 -13.67 13.04 13.41
N GLU A 114 -13.67 13.94 12.42
CA GLU A 114 -14.61 13.90 11.29
C GLU A 114 -14.23 12.90 10.19
N GLY A 115 -13.06 12.24 10.30
CA GLY A 115 -12.49 11.37 9.28
C GLY A 115 -12.80 9.88 9.42
N VAL A 116 -13.62 9.49 10.41
CA VAL A 116 -14.10 8.11 10.58
C VAL A 116 -15.23 7.84 9.58
N LYS A 117 -15.08 6.77 8.78
CA LYS A 117 -16.01 6.38 7.72
C LYS A 117 -17.47 6.28 8.16
N THR A 118 -18.35 6.83 7.34
CA THR A 118 -19.75 6.42 7.25
C THR A 118 -19.95 5.54 6.00
N GLU A 119 -20.91 4.62 6.02
CA GLU A 119 -21.22 3.77 4.85
C GLU A 119 -21.52 4.59 3.57
N GLU A 120 -22.05 5.79 3.73
CA GLU A 120 -22.39 6.70 2.63
C GLU A 120 -21.14 7.34 2.01
N SER A 121 -20.17 7.78 2.83
CA SER A 121 -18.88 8.27 2.32
C SER A 121 -18.11 7.19 1.54
N ASP A 122 -18.20 5.93 1.98
CA ASP A 122 -17.59 4.78 1.31
C ASP A 122 -18.14 4.54 -0.08
N ARG A 123 -19.46 4.61 -0.23
CA ARG A 123 -20.09 4.45 -1.55
C ARG A 123 -19.64 5.50 -2.54
N ILE A 124 -19.50 6.75 -2.12
CA ILE A 124 -19.10 7.86 -2.98
C ILE A 124 -17.65 7.72 -3.44
N VAL A 125 -16.73 7.40 -2.51
CA VAL A 125 -15.31 7.19 -2.85
C VAL A 125 -15.16 5.96 -3.75
N THR A 126 -15.84 4.87 -3.42
CA THR A 126 -15.80 3.64 -4.22
C THR A 126 -16.32 3.88 -5.64
N GLN A 127 -17.49 4.48 -5.80
CA GLN A 127 -18.04 4.78 -7.13
C GLN A 127 -17.15 5.68 -7.98
N LYS A 128 -16.40 6.60 -7.35
CA LYS A 128 -15.56 7.56 -8.08
C LYS A 128 -14.18 7.03 -8.45
N PHE A 129 -13.59 6.20 -7.60
CA PHE A 129 -12.17 5.86 -7.71
C PHE A 129 -11.91 4.37 -7.96
N LEU A 130 -12.89 3.48 -7.79
CA LEU A 130 -12.70 2.04 -7.97
C LEU A 130 -12.31 1.70 -9.41
N ASP A 131 -13.08 2.15 -10.39
CA ASP A 131 -12.84 1.84 -11.80
C ASP A 131 -11.47 2.38 -12.23
N LEU A 132 -11.16 3.63 -11.85
CA LEU A 132 -9.87 4.25 -12.10
C LEU A 132 -8.71 3.46 -11.45
N HIS A 133 -8.89 3.01 -10.21
CA HIS A 133 -7.88 2.24 -9.49
C HIS A 133 -7.61 0.90 -10.18
N LEU A 134 -8.67 0.19 -10.58
CA LEU A 134 -8.57 -1.07 -11.32
C LEU A 134 -7.93 -0.87 -12.70
N GLU A 135 -8.32 0.16 -13.44
CA GLU A 135 -7.72 0.50 -14.73
C GLU A 135 -6.22 0.72 -14.63
N ILE A 136 -5.76 1.51 -13.64
CA ILE A 136 -4.32 1.76 -13.42
C ILE A 136 -3.59 0.45 -13.15
N GLY A 137 -4.17 -0.43 -12.32
CA GLY A 137 -3.62 -1.75 -12.03
C GLY A 137 -3.51 -2.63 -13.27
N ILE A 138 -4.59 -2.75 -14.04
CA ILE A 138 -4.66 -3.54 -15.28
C ILE A 138 -3.65 -3.02 -16.31
N GLU A 139 -3.59 -1.70 -16.52
CA GLU A 139 -2.65 -1.09 -17.46
C GLU A 139 -1.20 -1.30 -17.05
N ALA A 140 -0.89 -1.17 -15.75
CA ALA A 140 0.46 -1.40 -15.25
C ALA A 140 0.89 -2.85 -15.48
N MET A 141 0.02 -3.82 -15.16
CA MET A 141 0.32 -5.25 -15.34
C MET A 141 0.41 -5.65 -16.82
N THR A 142 -0.44 -5.06 -17.68
CA THR A 142 -0.39 -5.28 -19.14
C THR A 142 0.93 -4.75 -19.73
N ASP A 143 1.40 -3.60 -19.27
CA ASP A 143 2.67 -3.01 -19.72
C ASP A 143 3.87 -3.84 -19.25
N VAL A 144 3.82 -4.36 -18.02
CA VAL A 144 4.84 -5.30 -17.49
C VAL A 144 4.87 -6.59 -18.33
N GLY A 145 3.71 -7.14 -18.68
CA GLY A 145 3.60 -8.35 -19.51
C GLY A 145 4.12 -8.16 -20.94
N SER A 146 3.82 -7.02 -21.56
CA SER A 146 4.24 -6.71 -22.94
C SER A 146 5.71 -6.32 -23.06
N LYS A 147 6.26 -5.55 -22.12
CA LYS A 147 7.67 -5.13 -22.13
C LYS A 147 8.64 -6.22 -21.69
N GLY A 148 8.14 -7.35 -21.19
CA GLY A 148 8.90 -8.58 -21.01
C GLY A 148 10.19 -8.37 -20.24
N GLU A 149 10.13 -7.61 -19.15
CA GLU A 149 11.34 -7.10 -18.55
C GLU A 149 11.69 -8.01 -17.35
N GLN A 150 12.54 -9.02 -17.56
CA GLN A 150 12.94 -10.01 -16.54
C GLN A 150 13.32 -9.32 -15.23
N ILE A 151 12.54 -9.56 -14.18
CA ILE A 151 12.84 -9.06 -12.85
C ILE A 151 13.94 -9.96 -12.31
N LYS A 152 15.19 -9.53 -12.48
CA LYS A 152 16.35 -10.22 -11.92
C LYS A 152 16.34 -9.99 -10.42
N HIS A 153 15.85 -10.98 -9.68
CA HIS A 153 16.08 -11.05 -8.24
C HIS A 153 17.53 -11.47 -7.99
N PHE A 154 18.18 -10.87 -7.00
CA PHE A 154 19.47 -11.35 -6.53
C PHE A 154 19.27 -12.79 -6.02
N THR A 155 20.06 -13.72 -6.56
CA THR A 155 20.06 -15.13 -6.17
C THR A 155 21.44 -15.45 -5.59
N TYR A 156 21.47 -16.26 -4.52
CA TYR A 156 22.71 -16.75 -3.91
C TYR A 156 23.31 -17.88 -4.75
#